data_AF-A0A5M6AEG1-F1
#
_entry.id   AF-A0A5M6AEG1-F1
#
_cell.length_a   1.000
_cell.length_b   1.000
_cell.length_c   1.000
_cell.angle_alpha   90.00
_cell.angle_beta   90.00
_cell.angle_gamma   90.00
#
_symmetry.space_group_name_H-M   'P 1'
#
loop_
_entity.id
_entity.type
_entity.pdbx_description
1 polymer ?
#
loop_
_entity_poly.entity_id
_entity_poly.type
_entity_poly.pdbx_seq_one_letter_code
_entity_poly.pdbx_strand_id
1 'polypeptide(L)'
;MRNIIKNLGSITLLTCLSLILLTGCSRKSQLKLAIEMANKQCPMSIGTTGEISSITFDGTDVIYSLLMNEDYLDLDALGKNTDAMKSAVMVMFKNPKGEIKSMLEMVVDTKSGIRLIYKGKSTGKEVECRLDTEELKRILNQKGTEKESERQKLEELVNVTNVSCPMTIDEATILNKLTIEADKVVYNYTIDEEKVAMVALKSNEEQMKQNIKGALNVSEPSLKMFLEACVKDNKGIAYRYVGDTSGENIEYLFTVAELKELLSK
;
A
#
# COMPACT_ATOMS: atom_id res chain seq x y z
N MET A 1 52.33 -22.24 -19.56
CA MET A 1 51.30 -22.05 -20.61
C MET A 1 49.94 -22.34 -20.00
N ARG A 2 49.02 -21.35 -20.07
CA ARG A 2 47.57 -21.38 -19.72
C ARG A 2 47.23 -21.72 -18.26
N ASN A 3 46.60 -20.88 -17.45
CA ASN A 3 45.61 -19.85 -17.76
C ASN A 3 45.74 -18.61 -16.85
N ILE A 4 46.14 -17.50 -17.49
CA ILE A 4 46.10 -16.11 -17.00
C ILE A 4 44.66 -15.54 -17.08
N ILE A 5 43.63 -16.39 -17.19
CA ILE A 5 42.24 -15.99 -17.41
C ILE A 5 41.37 -16.46 -16.24
N LYS A 6 41.50 -15.83 -15.07
CA LYS A 6 40.46 -15.86 -14.02
C LYS A 6 40.30 -14.55 -13.22
N ASN A 7 41.10 -13.52 -13.49
CA ASN A 7 41.00 -12.23 -12.78
C ASN A 7 40.54 -11.03 -13.62
N LEU A 8 40.05 -11.25 -14.85
CA LEU A 8 39.61 -10.15 -15.73
C LEU A 8 38.15 -9.71 -15.50
N GLY A 9 37.32 -10.52 -14.83
CA GLY A 9 35.90 -10.24 -14.59
C GLY A 9 35.60 -9.40 -13.33
N SER A 10 36.47 -9.44 -12.31
CA SER A 10 36.29 -8.60 -11.10
C SER A 10 36.86 -7.20 -11.25
N ILE A 11 37.85 -7.01 -12.13
CA ILE A 11 38.50 -5.70 -12.32
C ILE A 11 37.70 -4.81 -13.28
N THR A 12 36.91 -5.40 -14.19
CA THR A 12 36.02 -4.63 -15.09
C THR A 12 34.69 -4.20 -14.46
N LEU A 13 34.23 -4.85 -13.39
CA LEU A 13 33.04 -4.42 -12.65
C LEU A 13 33.35 -3.29 -11.64
N LEU A 14 34.58 -3.26 -11.11
CA LEU A 14 35.03 -2.22 -10.18
C LEU A 14 35.40 -0.90 -10.86
N THR A 15 35.72 -0.90 -12.16
CA THR A 15 35.96 0.33 -12.94
C THR A 15 34.67 1.00 -13.39
N CYS A 16 33.56 0.27 -13.53
CA CYS A 16 32.25 0.86 -13.81
C CYS A 16 31.66 1.63 -12.61
N LEU A 17 32.04 1.28 -11.37
CA LEU A 17 31.63 2.05 -10.19
C LEU A 17 32.54 3.26 -9.89
N SER A 18 33.81 3.25 -10.30
CA SER A 18 34.71 4.40 -10.08
C SER A 18 34.57 5.49 -11.15
N LEU A 19 33.89 5.23 -12.27
CA LEU A 19 33.61 6.21 -13.32
C LEU A 19 32.35 7.08 -13.09
N ILE A 20 31.58 6.85 -12.02
CA ILE A 20 30.46 7.75 -11.66
C ILE A 20 30.96 9.05 -11.00
N LEU A 21 32.25 9.13 -10.66
CA LEU A 21 32.76 10.27 -9.90
C LEU A 21 33.22 11.48 -10.71
N LEU A 22 33.36 11.45 -12.05
CA LEU A 22 33.67 12.66 -12.81
C LEU A 22 33.17 12.58 -14.27
N THR A 23 32.03 13.23 -14.57
CA THR A 23 31.80 14.16 -15.72
C THR A 23 30.30 14.40 -16.01
N GLY A 24 29.84 15.64 -15.85
CA GLY A 24 28.81 16.28 -16.71
C GLY A 24 27.32 15.95 -16.57
N CYS A 25 26.89 14.83 -15.98
CA CYS A 25 25.46 14.57 -15.81
C CYS A 25 24.87 15.40 -14.66
N SER A 26 23.86 16.21 -14.97
CA SER A 26 23.08 16.88 -13.92
C SER A 26 22.45 15.83 -12.99
N ARG A 27 22.22 16.15 -11.71
CA ARG A 27 21.47 15.25 -10.80
C ARG A 27 20.09 14.86 -11.36
N LYS A 28 19.52 15.73 -12.20
CA LYS A 28 18.27 15.48 -12.94
C LYS A 28 18.41 14.34 -13.95
N SER A 29 19.55 14.26 -14.63
CA SER A 29 19.88 13.16 -15.55
C SER A 29 20.03 11.83 -14.80
N GLN A 30 20.65 11.86 -13.61
CA GLN A 30 20.75 10.67 -12.74
C GLN A 30 19.38 10.21 -12.24
N LEU A 31 18.52 11.14 -11.81
CA LEU A 31 17.14 10.81 -11.42
C LEU A 31 16.39 10.17 -12.57
N LYS A 32 16.48 10.75 -13.78
CA LYS A 32 15.84 10.18 -14.97
C LYS A 32 16.28 8.73 -15.21
N LEU A 33 17.58 8.45 -15.16
CA LEU A 33 18.11 7.08 -15.35
C LEU A 33 17.63 6.11 -14.26
N ALA A 34 17.61 6.55 -13.00
CA ALA A 34 17.09 5.74 -11.90
C ALA A 34 15.60 5.40 -12.09
N ILE A 35 14.80 6.37 -12.54
CA ILE A 35 13.39 6.16 -12.84
C ILE A 35 13.19 5.25 -14.07
N GLU A 36 13.99 5.41 -15.12
CA GLU A 36 13.97 4.49 -16.28
C GLU A 36 14.29 3.04 -15.86
N MET A 37 15.19 2.83 -14.90
CA MET A 37 15.46 1.51 -14.33
C MET A 37 14.29 1.00 -13.48
N ALA A 38 13.66 1.85 -12.66
CA ALA A 38 12.49 1.47 -11.87
C ALA A 38 11.29 1.11 -12.76
N ASN A 39 11.07 1.85 -13.85
CA ASN A 39 9.98 1.59 -14.80
C ASN A 39 10.06 0.20 -15.46
N LYS A 40 11.27 -0.36 -15.60
CA LYS A 40 11.43 -1.73 -16.14
C LYS A 40 10.84 -2.82 -15.25
N GLN A 41 10.53 -2.49 -13.99
CA GLN A 41 9.83 -3.40 -13.07
C GLN A 41 8.31 -3.33 -13.24
N CYS A 42 7.79 -2.37 -14.01
CA CYS A 42 6.36 -2.23 -14.27
C CYS A 42 5.89 -3.18 -15.40
N PRO A 43 4.62 -3.64 -15.37
CA PRO A 43 3.62 -3.36 -14.34
C PRO A 43 3.91 -4.10 -13.01
N MET A 44 3.70 -3.42 -11.88
CA MET A 44 3.82 -4.02 -10.54
C MET A 44 2.44 -4.16 -9.91
N SER A 45 2.03 -5.38 -9.58
CA SER A 45 0.75 -5.62 -8.90
C SER A 45 0.74 -4.99 -7.51
N ILE A 46 -0.38 -4.36 -7.13
CA ILE A 46 -0.68 -3.94 -5.76
C ILE A 46 -1.84 -4.75 -5.16
N GLY A 47 -2.10 -5.94 -5.71
CA GLY A 47 -3.19 -6.84 -5.30
C GLY A 47 -4.47 -6.62 -6.10
N THR A 48 -5.59 -7.06 -5.55
CA THR A 48 -6.92 -6.93 -6.18
C THR A 48 -7.33 -5.50 -6.54
N THR A 49 -6.81 -4.52 -5.81
CA THR A 49 -7.11 -3.09 -6.00
C THR A 49 -6.46 -2.48 -7.25
N GLY A 50 -5.42 -3.09 -7.83
CA GLY A 50 -4.82 -2.57 -9.07
C GLY A 50 -3.34 -2.90 -9.27
N GLU A 51 -2.67 -2.06 -10.06
CA GLU A 51 -1.25 -2.16 -10.34
C GLU A 51 -0.62 -0.77 -10.56
N ILE A 52 0.69 -0.66 -10.34
CA ILE A 52 1.50 0.45 -10.84
C ILE A 52 1.87 0.10 -12.28
N SER A 53 1.26 0.78 -13.25
CA SER A 53 1.42 0.49 -14.67
C SER A 53 2.69 1.11 -15.26
N SER A 54 3.15 2.24 -14.72
CA SER A 54 4.42 2.86 -15.10
C SER A 54 4.96 3.80 -14.03
N ILE A 55 6.28 4.00 -14.02
CA ILE A 55 6.96 5.05 -13.28
C ILE A 55 7.77 5.89 -14.27
N THR A 56 7.50 7.18 -14.37
CA THR A 56 8.17 8.06 -15.34
C THR A 56 8.67 9.35 -14.69
N PHE A 57 9.48 10.11 -15.41
CA PHE A 57 9.96 11.42 -14.96
C PHE A 57 9.80 12.42 -16.10
N ASP A 58 8.94 13.42 -15.90
CA ASP A 58 8.62 14.44 -16.92
C ASP A 58 9.59 15.63 -16.93
N GLY A 59 10.62 15.59 -16.07
CA GLY A 59 11.55 16.70 -15.84
C GLY A 59 11.15 17.61 -14.68
N THR A 60 9.99 17.41 -14.06
CA THR A 60 9.52 18.15 -12.88
C THR A 60 9.15 17.19 -11.75
N ASP A 61 8.39 16.14 -12.03
CA ASP A 61 7.92 15.18 -11.04
C ASP A 61 8.23 13.75 -11.48
N VAL A 62 8.49 12.88 -10.49
CA VAL A 62 8.41 11.44 -10.68
C VAL A 62 6.93 11.05 -10.66
N ILE A 63 6.44 10.48 -11.76
CA ILE A 63 5.04 10.15 -11.96
C ILE A 63 4.86 8.65 -11.81
N TYR A 64 4.11 8.24 -10.80
CA TYR A 64 3.59 6.89 -10.64
C TYR A 64 2.19 6.85 -11.27
N SER A 65 2.05 6.08 -12.35
CA SER A 65 0.74 5.80 -12.95
C SER A 65 0.21 4.51 -12.37
N LEU A 66 -0.97 4.56 -11.75
CA LEU A 66 -1.65 3.42 -11.17
C LEU A 66 -2.92 3.12 -11.97
N LEU A 67 -3.14 1.84 -12.25
CA LEU A 67 -4.33 1.35 -12.92
C LEU A 67 -5.19 0.58 -11.90
N MET A 68 -6.33 1.16 -11.54
CA MET A 68 -7.14 0.80 -10.37
C MET A 68 -8.35 -0.04 -10.76
N ASN A 69 -8.62 -1.08 -9.97
CA ASN A 69 -9.86 -1.85 -10.06
C ASN A 69 -10.97 -1.14 -9.27
N GLU A 70 -11.96 -0.62 -10.00
CA GLU A 70 -13.06 0.17 -9.44
C GLU A 70 -14.11 -0.70 -8.70
N ASP A 71 -14.01 -2.03 -8.79
CA ASP A 71 -14.84 -2.94 -7.97
C ASP A 71 -14.45 -2.90 -6.48
N TYR A 72 -13.22 -2.47 -6.17
CA TYR A 72 -12.66 -2.46 -4.82
C TYR A 72 -12.29 -1.06 -4.32
N LEU A 73 -12.61 -0.01 -5.09
CA LEU A 73 -12.15 1.34 -4.82
C LEU A 73 -13.03 2.38 -5.51
N ASP A 74 -13.48 3.37 -4.75
CA ASP A 74 -14.28 4.49 -5.27
C ASP A 74 -13.37 5.67 -5.65
N LEU A 75 -13.09 5.82 -6.95
CA LEU A 75 -12.28 6.92 -7.47
C LEU A 75 -12.94 8.30 -7.28
N ASP A 76 -14.27 8.39 -7.28
CA ASP A 76 -14.99 9.65 -7.08
C ASP A 76 -14.82 10.13 -5.63
N ALA A 77 -14.94 9.21 -4.69
CA ALA A 77 -14.71 9.49 -3.28
C ALA A 77 -13.24 9.86 -3.03
N LEU A 78 -12.29 9.13 -3.61
CA LEU A 78 -10.86 9.45 -3.49
C LEU A 78 -10.53 10.84 -4.06
N GLY A 79 -11.07 11.18 -5.24
CA GLY A 79 -10.86 12.50 -5.84
C GLY A 79 -11.42 13.67 -5.01
N LYS A 80 -12.39 13.41 -4.12
CA LYS A 80 -12.91 14.39 -3.16
C LYS A 80 -12.11 14.43 -1.84
N ASN A 81 -11.23 13.45 -1.62
CA ASN A 81 -10.46 13.26 -0.39
C ASN A 81 -8.95 13.16 -0.67
N THR A 82 -8.44 14.08 -1.50
CA THR A 82 -7.03 14.10 -1.92
C THR A 82 -6.04 14.23 -0.76
N ASP A 83 -6.41 14.89 0.34
CA ASP A 83 -5.59 14.97 1.56
C ASP A 83 -5.41 13.61 2.25
N ALA A 84 -6.44 12.76 2.25
CA ALA A 84 -6.34 11.40 2.80
C ALA A 84 -5.43 10.53 1.92
N MET A 85 -5.58 10.64 0.59
CA MET A 85 -4.68 9.96 -0.35
C MET A 85 -3.23 10.40 -0.12
N LYS A 86 -3.02 11.72 0.00
CA LYS A 86 -1.70 12.30 0.21
C LYS A 86 -1.08 11.82 1.52
N SER A 87 -1.85 11.83 2.61
CA SER A 87 -1.40 11.37 3.92
C SER A 87 -1.01 9.89 3.90
N ALA A 88 -1.80 9.03 3.23
CA ALA A 88 -1.46 7.63 3.04
C ALA A 88 -0.13 7.44 2.30
N VAL A 89 0.10 8.17 1.21
CA VAL A 89 1.37 8.14 0.46
C VAL A 89 2.53 8.65 1.31
N MET A 90 2.35 9.73 2.07
CA MET A 90 3.40 10.26 2.94
C MET A 90 3.85 9.23 3.97
N VAL A 91 2.92 8.45 4.52
CA VAL A 91 3.25 7.42 5.51
C VAL A 91 3.91 6.19 4.90
N MET A 92 3.66 5.87 3.63
CA MET A 92 4.43 4.84 2.91
C MET A 92 5.92 5.17 2.82
N PHE A 93 6.27 6.46 2.74
CA PHE A 93 7.65 6.93 2.65
C PHE A 93 8.28 7.24 4.01
N LYS A 94 7.57 7.06 5.13
CA LYS A 94 8.13 7.36 6.46
C LYS A 94 9.30 6.45 6.81
N ASN A 95 10.26 7.03 7.54
CA ASN A 95 11.49 6.37 7.96
C ASN A 95 12.19 5.63 6.80
N PRO A 96 12.41 6.30 5.65
CA PRO A 96 12.94 5.63 4.47
C PRO A 96 14.37 5.13 4.76
N LYS A 97 14.70 3.94 4.26
CA LYS A 97 16.01 3.28 4.42
C LYS A 97 16.53 2.82 3.06
N GLY A 98 17.85 2.62 2.96
CA GLY A 98 18.49 2.07 1.76
C GLY A 98 18.17 2.85 0.48
N GLU A 99 17.85 2.12 -0.59
CA GLU A 99 17.59 2.68 -1.92
C GLU A 99 16.40 3.64 -1.95
N ILE A 100 15.35 3.39 -1.16
CA ILE A 100 14.18 4.27 -1.07
C ILE A 100 14.60 5.65 -0.52
N LYS A 101 15.45 5.66 0.51
CA LYS A 101 15.97 6.92 1.06
C LYS A 101 16.79 7.68 0.02
N SER A 102 17.72 7.00 -0.64
CA SER A 102 18.57 7.61 -1.68
C SER A 102 17.74 8.16 -2.84
N MET A 103 16.66 7.47 -3.22
CA MET A 103 15.73 7.91 -4.27
C MET A 103 14.98 9.18 -3.86
N LEU A 104 14.44 9.23 -2.64
CA LEU A 104 13.77 10.42 -2.10
C LEU A 104 14.73 11.61 -1.98
N GLU A 105 15.96 11.40 -1.52
CA GLU A 105 17.00 12.44 -1.47
C GLU A 105 17.30 12.99 -2.86
N MET A 106 17.38 12.13 -3.89
CA MET A 106 17.59 12.56 -5.26
C MET A 106 16.42 13.37 -5.84
N VAL A 107 15.18 12.99 -5.53
CA VAL A 107 13.98 13.76 -5.90
C VAL A 107 14.03 15.15 -5.26
N VAL A 108 14.39 15.23 -3.97
CA VAL A 108 14.51 16.51 -3.25
C VAL A 108 15.64 17.38 -3.80
N ASP A 109 16.82 16.80 -4.03
CA ASP A 109 18.02 17.53 -4.49
C ASP A 109 17.86 18.07 -5.91
N THR A 110 16.98 17.46 -6.70
CA THR A 110 16.62 17.94 -8.05
C THR A 110 15.46 18.94 -8.04
N LYS A 111 14.94 19.30 -6.87
CA LYS A 111 13.73 20.14 -6.67
C LYS A 111 12.51 19.57 -7.40
N SER A 112 12.41 18.25 -7.42
CA SER A 112 11.32 17.51 -8.05
C SER A 112 10.26 17.11 -7.01
N GLY A 113 9.06 16.78 -7.46
CA GLY A 113 8.00 16.18 -6.65
C GLY A 113 7.75 14.71 -6.99
N ILE A 114 6.82 14.09 -6.28
CA ILE A 114 6.25 12.79 -6.63
C ILE A 114 4.76 12.99 -6.90
N ARG A 115 4.30 12.57 -8.08
CA ARG A 115 2.90 12.60 -8.49
C ARG A 115 2.37 11.18 -8.64
N LEU A 116 1.20 10.91 -8.10
CA LEU A 116 0.51 9.63 -8.25
C LEU A 116 -0.77 9.89 -9.04
N ILE A 117 -0.92 9.20 -10.17
CA ILE A 117 -2.10 9.28 -11.04
C ILE A 117 -2.85 7.95 -10.94
N TYR A 118 -4.05 7.99 -10.40
CA TYR A 118 -4.95 6.84 -10.24
C TYR A 118 -5.94 6.84 -11.39
N LYS A 119 -5.86 5.82 -12.24
CA LYS A 119 -6.72 5.65 -13.40
C LYS A 119 -7.66 4.45 -13.24
N GLY A 120 -8.96 4.65 -13.41
CA GLY A 120 -9.95 3.57 -13.38
C GLY A 120 -9.82 2.63 -14.58
N LYS A 121 -9.81 1.31 -14.33
CA LYS A 121 -9.78 0.29 -15.39
C LYS A 121 -11.04 0.31 -16.25
N SER A 122 -12.20 0.58 -15.65
CA SER A 122 -13.50 0.47 -16.31
C SER A 122 -13.93 1.82 -16.89
N THR A 123 -13.74 2.91 -16.13
CA THR A 123 -14.19 4.24 -16.53
C THR A 123 -13.13 5.06 -17.27
N GLY A 124 -11.84 4.73 -17.08
CA GLY A 124 -10.72 5.54 -17.56
C GLY A 124 -10.55 6.88 -16.83
N LYS A 125 -11.35 7.15 -15.79
CA LYS A 125 -11.27 8.38 -14.98
C LYS A 125 -9.93 8.46 -14.28
N GLU A 126 -9.39 9.68 -14.17
CA GLU A 126 -8.13 9.96 -13.49
C GLU A 126 -8.33 10.87 -12.27
N VAL A 127 -7.67 10.51 -11.17
CA VAL A 127 -7.53 11.30 -9.95
C VAL A 127 -6.05 11.35 -9.62
N GLU A 128 -5.54 12.48 -9.16
CA GLU A 128 -4.13 12.61 -8.80
C GLU A 128 -3.91 13.20 -7.41
N CYS A 129 -2.79 12.82 -6.79
CA CYS A 129 -2.23 13.53 -5.66
C CYS A 129 -0.72 13.76 -5.90
N ARG A 130 -0.19 14.82 -5.29
CA ARG A 130 1.20 15.23 -5.48
C ARG A 130 1.85 15.55 -4.14
N LEU A 131 3.00 14.93 -3.88
CA LEU A 131 3.93 15.31 -2.83
C LEU A 131 4.95 16.29 -3.40
N ASP A 132 5.00 17.50 -2.83
CA ASP A 132 5.98 18.50 -3.22
C ASP A 132 7.34 18.28 -2.55
N THR A 133 8.35 19.01 -3.00
CA THR A 133 9.72 18.91 -2.47
C THR A 133 9.81 19.19 -0.97
N GLU A 134 9.01 20.12 -0.43
CA GLU A 134 9.04 20.45 1.00
C GLU A 134 8.41 19.36 1.85
N GLU A 135 7.37 18.72 1.34
CA GLU A 135 6.76 17.52 1.94
C GLU A 135 7.72 16.35 1.98
N LEU A 136 8.42 16.10 0.88
CA LEU A 136 9.43 15.04 0.81
C LEU A 136 10.61 15.33 1.75
N LYS A 137 11.04 16.59 1.87
CA LYS A 137 12.03 17.01 2.89
C LYS A 137 11.53 16.76 4.30
N ARG A 138 10.26 17.05 4.59
CA ARG A 138 9.68 16.76 5.91
C ARG A 138 9.74 15.27 6.21
N ILE A 139 9.39 14.42 5.25
CA ILE A 139 9.47 12.95 5.39
C ILE A 139 10.91 12.49 5.66
N LEU A 140 11.89 12.97 4.90
CA LEU A 140 13.31 12.61 5.07
C LEU A 140 13.88 13.04 6.42
N ASN A 141 13.41 14.16 6.97
CA ASN A 141 13.90 14.75 8.21
C ASN A 141 13.09 14.33 9.44
N GLN A 142 11.92 13.72 9.26
CA GLN A 142 11.05 13.34 10.38
C GLN A 142 11.72 12.24 11.20
N LYS A 143 11.95 12.54 12.49
CA LYS A 143 12.39 11.57 13.49
C LYS A 143 11.15 11.16 14.29
N GLY A 144 10.74 9.91 14.16
CA GLY A 144 9.72 9.30 15.02
C GLY A 144 10.26 8.02 15.62
N THR A 145 9.66 7.55 16.71
CA THR A 145 9.93 6.17 17.13
C THR A 145 9.36 5.20 16.09
N GLU A 146 9.95 4.02 15.98
CA GLU A 146 9.45 2.98 15.07
C GLU A 146 7.99 2.65 15.40
N LYS A 147 7.65 2.55 16.69
CA LYS A 147 6.28 2.28 17.16
C LYS A 147 5.26 3.33 16.74
N GLU A 148 5.56 4.62 16.93
CA GLU A 148 4.64 5.70 16.50
C GLU A 148 4.46 5.72 14.98
N SER A 149 5.53 5.42 14.22
CA SER A 149 5.46 5.34 12.77
C SER A 149 4.55 4.21 12.29
N GLU A 150 4.62 3.03 12.93
CA GLU A 150 3.79 1.89 12.56
C GLU A 150 2.31 2.11 12.95
N ARG A 151 2.07 2.73 14.11
CA ARG A 151 0.72 3.15 14.52
C ARG A 151 0.08 4.10 13.50
N GLN A 152 0.81 5.15 13.12
CA GLN A 152 0.30 6.11 12.15
C GLN A 152 0.11 5.46 10.77
N LYS A 153 0.97 4.52 10.37
CA LYS A 153 0.79 3.75 9.13
C LYS A 153 -0.52 2.97 9.14
N LEU A 154 -0.84 2.31 10.24
CA LEU A 154 -2.11 1.62 10.37
C LEU A 154 -3.31 2.58 10.29
N GLU A 155 -3.22 3.72 10.97
CA GLU A 155 -4.26 4.76 10.97
C GLU A 155 -4.53 5.31 9.56
N GLU A 156 -3.48 5.66 8.80
CA GLU A 156 -3.68 6.17 7.43
C GLU A 156 -4.20 5.10 6.47
N LEU A 157 -3.78 3.84 6.61
CA LEU A 157 -4.32 2.74 5.80
C LEU A 157 -5.82 2.52 6.07
N VAL A 158 -6.25 2.62 7.33
CA VAL A 158 -7.68 2.56 7.70
C VAL A 158 -8.44 3.78 7.17
N ASN A 159 -7.88 4.99 7.31
CA ASN A 159 -8.50 6.22 6.84
C ASN A 159 -8.72 6.20 5.33
N VAL A 160 -7.71 5.85 4.54
CA VAL A 160 -7.83 5.84 3.08
C VAL A 160 -8.75 4.71 2.58
N THR A 161 -8.77 3.55 3.26
CA THR A 161 -9.73 2.47 2.97
C THR A 161 -11.17 2.94 3.21
N ASN A 162 -11.39 3.67 4.32
CA ASN A 162 -12.70 4.21 4.66
C ASN A 162 -13.22 5.27 3.69
N VAL A 163 -12.37 5.90 2.88
CA VAL A 163 -12.83 6.81 1.81
C VAL A 163 -13.70 6.10 0.80
N SER A 164 -13.44 4.82 0.51
CA SER A 164 -14.26 4.00 -0.39
C SER A 164 -15.43 3.31 0.31
N CYS A 165 -15.64 3.58 1.61
CA CYS A 165 -16.73 2.99 2.37
C CYS A 165 -17.92 3.99 2.51
N PRO A 166 -19.17 3.51 2.59
CA PRO A 166 -19.57 2.11 2.56
C PRO A 166 -19.44 1.47 1.16
N MET A 167 -19.12 0.18 1.12
CA MET A 167 -18.92 -0.60 -0.11
C MET A 167 -19.81 -1.83 -0.10
N THR A 168 -20.50 -2.09 -1.22
CA THR A 168 -21.28 -3.33 -1.40
C THR A 168 -20.31 -4.46 -1.73
N ILE A 169 -20.30 -5.51 -0.91
CA ILE A 169 -19.41 -6.67 -1.08
C ILE A 169 -20.10 -7.75 -1.92
N ASP A 170 -21.36 -7.99 -1.63
CA ASP A 170 -22.26 -8.88 -2.36
C ASP A 170 -23.71 -8.41 -2.19
N GLU A 171 -24.67 -9.20 -2.67
CA GLU A 171 -26.08 -8.85 -2.60
C GLU A 171 -26.62 -8.67 -1.17
N ALA A 172 -26.02 -9.30 -0.17
CA ALA A 172 -26.48 -9.29 1.22
C ALA A 172 -25.55 -8.54 2.19
N THR A 173 -24.35 -8.16 1.75
CA THR A 173 -23.27 -7.70 2.64
C THR A 173 -22.74 -6.33 2.23
N ILE A 174 -22.75 -5.38 3.17
CA ILE A 174 -22.14 -4.06 3.01
C ILE A 174 -20.99 -3.92 3.99
N LEU A 175 -19.80 -3.58 3.51
CA LEU A 175 -18.70 -3.11 4.37
C LEU A 175 -18.93 -1.64 4.68
N ASN A 176 -19.23 -1.32 5.94
CA ASN A 176 -19.54 0.05 6.35
C ASN A 176 -18.30 0.91 6.56
N LYS A 177 -17.30 0.35 7.23
CA LYS A 177 -16.01 0.97 7.56
C LYS A 177 -15.10 0.01 8.32
N LEU A 178 -13.83 0.37 8.37
CA LEU A 178 -12.85 -0.15 9.29
C LEU A 178 -12.74 0.76 10.52
N THR A 179 -12.54 0.18 11.70
CA THR A 179 -12.28 0.91 12.94
C THR A 179 -11.11 0.32 13.68
N ILE A 180 -10.25 1.16 14.26
CA ILE A 180 -9.15 0.69 15.10
C ILE A 180 -9.62 0.69 16.56
N GLU A 181 -9.69 -0.49 17.16
CA GLU A 181 -9.96 -0.70 18.58
C GLU A 181 -8.65 -0.95 19.34
N ALA A 182 -8.73 -1.18 20.66
CA ALA A 182 -7.56 -1.25 21.54
C ALA A 182 -6.57 -2.34 21.11
N ASP A 183 -7.08 -3.53 20.75
CA ASP A 183 -6.31 -4.74 20.47
C ASP A 183 -6.50 -5.27 19.04
N LYS A 184 -7.33 -4.61 18.21
CA LYS A 184 -7.67 -5.09 16.87
C LYS A 184 -8.10 -3.98 15.92
N VAL A 185 -8.04 -4.25 14.62
CA VAL A 185 -8.76 -3.50 13.59
C VAL A 185 -10.02 -4.27 13.21
N VAL A 186 -11.17 -3.61 13.18
CA VAL A 186 -12.46 -4.25 12.91
C VAL A 186 -13.00 -3.81 11.56
N TYR A 187 -13.25 -4.77 10.68
CA TYR A 187 -14.09 -4.60 9.50
C TYR A 187 -15.55 -4.72 9.95
N ASN A 188 -16.31 -3.62 9.85
CA ASN A 188 -17.70 -3.57 10.29
C ASN A 188 -18.64 -3.75 9.09
N TYR A 189 -19.37 -4.87 9.07
CA TYR A 189 -20.31 -5.23 8.02
C TYR A 189 -21.75 -5.12 8.50
N THR A 190 -22.64 -4.74 7.59
CA THR A 190 -24.08 -4.89 7.73
C THR A 190 -24.55 -6.03 6.83
N ILE A 191 -25.43 -6.88 7.37
CA ILE A 191 -26.07 -7.99 6.66
C ILE A 191 -27.55 -7.66 6.46
N ASP A 192 -28.00 -7.79 5.21
CA ASP A 192 -29.41 -7.80 4.83
C ASP A 192 -30.04 -9.12 5.32
N GLU A 193 -30.83 -9.03 6.39
CA GLU A 193 -31.43 -10.21 7.04
C GLU A 193 -32.58 -10.83 6.25
N GLU A 194 -33.12 -10.14 5.23
CA GLU A 194 -34.08 -10.74 4.31
C GLU A 194 -33.41 -11.76 3.38
N LYS A 195 -32.10 -11.57 3.10
CA LYS A 195 -31.31 -12.46 2.23
C LYS A 195 -30.50 -13.50 3.00
N VAL A 196 -29.91 -13.11 4.13
CA VAL A 196 -29.05 -13.98 4.94
C VAL A 196 -29.40 -13.84 6.41
N ALA A 197 -29.94 -14.90 7.00
CA ALA A 197 -30.26 -14.91 8.43
C ALA A 197 -28.99 -14.93 9.29
N MET A 198 -28.89 -14.05 10.30
CA MET A 198 -27.75 -13.98 11.22
C MET A 198 -27.45 -15.30 11.94
N VAL A 199 -28.48 -16.11 12.22
CA VAL A 199 -28.32 -17.45 12.82
C VAL A 199 -27.48 -18.37 11.94
N ALA A 200 -27.56 -18.25 10.61
CA ALA A 200 -26.77 -19.07 9.69
C ALA A 200 -25.27 -18.73 9.78
N LEU A 201 -24.92 -17.46 10.01
CA LEU A 201 -23.53 -17.06 10.24
C LEU A 201 -23.02 -17.61 11.58
N LYS A 202 -23.84 -17.51 12.63
CA LYS A 202 -23.51 -18.02 13.98
C LYS A 202 -23.31 -19.53 14.02
N SER A 203 -24.21 -20.29 13.40
CA SER A 203 -24.15 -21.77 13.43
C SER A 203 -23.00 -22.35 12.60
N ASN A 204 -22.38 -21.57 11.70
CA ASN A 204 -21.31 -22.01 10.81
C ASN A 204 -19.96 -21.33 11.14
N GLU A 205 -19.71 -21.00 12.40
CA GLU A 205 -18.54 -20.22 12.85
C GLU A 205 -17.19 -20.71 12.28
N GLU A 206 -16.91 -22.01 12.38
CA GLU A 206 -15.66 -22.59 11.85
C GLU A 206 -15.52 -22.37 10.34
N GLN A 207 -16.59 -22.63 9.58
CA GLN A 207 -16.58 -22.45 8.13
C GLN A 207 -16.41 -20.97 7.77
N MET A 208 -17.07 -20.06 8.50
CA MET A 208 -16.92 -18.61 8.32
C MET A 208 -15.48 -18.17 8.59
N LYS A 209 -14.88 -18.65 9.67
CA LYS A 209 -13.48 -18.36 10.01
C LYS A 209 -12.53 -18.89 8.94
N GLN A 210 -12.77 -20.08 8.38
CA GLN A 210 -11.97 -20.60 7.26
C GLN A 210 -12.15 -19.79 5.96
N ASN A 211 -13.38 -19.39 5.64
CA ASN A 211 -13.66 -18.56 4.45
C ASN A 211 -12.92 -17.21 4.54
N ILE A 212 -13.02 -16.55 5.70
CA ILE A 212 -12.30 -15.29 5.94
C ILE A 212 -10.79 -15.52 5.88
N LYS A 213 -10.28 -16.60 6.49
CA LYS A 213 -8.85 -16.95 6.42
C LYS A 213 -8.39 -17.19 4.97
N GLY A 214 -9.24 -17.78 4.13
CA GLY A 214 -8.98 -17.96 2.69
C GLY A 214 -8.94 -16.64 1.92
N ALA A 215 -9.75 -15.66 2.32
CA ALA A 215 -9.73 -14.30 1.76
C ALA A 215 -8.53 -13.46 2.25
N LEU A 216 -7.92 -13.83 3.39
CA LEU A 216 -6.69 -13.21 3.91
C LEU A 216 -5.44 -13.65 3.12
N ASN A 217 -5.47 -13.47 1.81
CA ASN A 217 -4.42 -13.89 0.88
C ASN A 217 -3.18 -12.99 0.96
N VAL A 218 -2.19 -13.39 1.76
CA VAL A 218 -0.92 -12.66 1.94
C VAL A 218 -0.04 -12.56 0.69
N SER A 219 -0.39 -13.25 -0.41
CA SER A 219 0.27 -13.02 -1.69
C SER A 219 -0.11 -11.67 -2.33
N GLU A 220 -1.22 -11.05 -1.89
CA GLU A 220 -1.62 -9.72 -2.33
C GLU A 220 -0.79 -8.64 -1.61
N PRO A 221 -0.01 -7.81 -2.32
CA PRO A 221 0.91 -6.86 -1.67
C PRO A 221 0.23 -5.84 -0.75
N SER A 222 -0.93 -5.30 -1.14
CA SER A 222 -1.68 -4.33 -0.33
C SER A 222 -2.20 -4.95 0.97
N LEU A 223 -2.81 -6.14 0.87
CA LEU A 223 -3.30 -6.87 2.02
C LEU A 223 -2.16 -7.28 2.95
N LYS A 224 -1.07 -7.83 2.41
CA LYS A 224 0.13 -8.15 3.18
C LYS A 224 0.65 -6.94 3.95
N MET A 225 0.77 -5.79 3.29
CA MET A 225 1.23 -4.54 3.93
C MET A 225 0.28 -4.10 5.06
N PHE A 226 -1.03 -4.24 4.88
CA PHE A 226 -2.02 -3.93 5.92
C PHE A 226 -1.92 -4.89 7.13
N LEU A 227 -1.78 -6.19 6.87
CA LEU A 227 -1.59 -7.20 7.92
C LEU A 227 -0.27 -7.00 8.69
N GLU A 228 0.81 -6.65 7.99
CA GLU A 228 2.08 -6.29 8.62
C GLU A 228 1.95 -5.06 9.52
N ALA A 229 1.23 -4.02 9.08
CA ALA A 229 0.96 -2.84 9.90
C ALA A 229 0.16 -3.19 11.16
N CYS A 230 -0.85 -4.06 11.05
CA CYS A 230 -1.59 -4.58 12.21
C CYS A 230 -0.67 -5.30 13.20
N VAL A 231 0.14 -6.24 12.71
CA VAL A 231 1.06 -7.03 13.57
C VAL A 231 2.09 -6.14 14.26
N LYS A 232 2.64 -5.15 13.57
CA LYS A 232 3.63 -4.22 14.13
C LYS A 232 3.04 -3.27 15.17
N ASP A 233 1.78 -2.88 15.04
CA ASP A 233 1.03 -2.11 16.06
C ASP A 233 0.39 -3.02 17.14
N ASN A 234 0.71 -4.32 17.14
CA ASN A 234 0.16 -5.33 18.05
C ASN A 234 -1.39 -5.36 18.03
N LYS A 235 -1.97 -5.32 16.83
CA LYS A 235 -3.40 -5.40 16.56
C LYS A 235 -3.73 -6.72 15.85
N GLY A 236 -4.74 -7.43 16.34
CA GLY A 236 -5.43 -8.46 15.57
C GLY A 236 -6.36 -7.84 14.52
N ILE A 237 -7.12 -8.67 13.82
CA ILE A 237 -8.17 -8.24 12.91
C ILE A 237 -9.45 -8.96 13.24
N ALA A 238 -10.57 -8.24 13.25
CA ALA A 238 -11.89 -8.81 13.44
C ALA A 238 -12.82 -8.46 12.28
N TYR A 239 -13.71 -9.39 11.97
CA TYR A 239 -14.80 -9.23 11.01
C TYR A 239 -16.10 -9.26 11.80
N ARG A 240 -16.73 -8.09 11.94
CA ARG A 240 -17.96 -7.90 12.72
C ARG A 240 -19.14 -7.77 11.77
N TYR A 241 -20.07 -8.70 11.83
CA TYR A 241 -21.31 -8.67 11.05
C TYR A 241 -22.46 -8.27 11.96
N VAL A 242 -23.29 -7.31 11.52
CA VAL A 242 -24.46 -6.82 12.24
C VAL A 242 -25.70 -6.93 11.35
N GLY A 243 -26.75 -7.57 11.83
CA GLY A 243 -28.03 -7.65 11.13
C GLY A 243 -28.70 -6.28 11.04
N ASP A 244 -29.22 -5.92 9.87
CA ASP A 244 -29.84 -4.61 9.63
C ASP A 244 -31.19 -4.40 10.33
N THR A 245 -31.87 -5.48 10.70
CA THR A 245 -33.22 -5.47 11.28
C THR A 245 -33.19 -5.78 12.77
N SER A 246 -32.48 -6.84 13.16
CA SER A 246 -32.39 -7.34 14.53
C SER A 246 -31.34 -6.61 15.37
N GLY A 247 -30.30 -6.05 14.73
CA GLY A 247 -29.12 -5.53 15.40
C GLY A 247 -28.26 -6.61 16.07
N GLU A 248 -28.56 -7.89 15.85
CA GLU A 248 -27.70 -8.98 16.31
C GLU A 248 -26.33 -8.87 15.66
N ASN A 249 -25.28 -9.21 16.43
CA ASN A 249 -23.92 -9.19 15.89
C ASN A 249 -23.17 -10.50 16.17
N ILE A 250 -22.21 -10.78 15.29
CA ILE A 250 -21.19 -11.81 15.45
C ILE A 250 -19.84 -11.23 15.02
N GLU A 251 -18.77 -11.64 15.69
CA GLU A 251 -17.43 -11.19 15.42
C GLU A 251 -16.47 -12.37 15.30
N TYR A 252 -15.72 -12.43 14.20
CA TYR A 252 -14.66 -13.43 13.99
C TYR A 252 -13.30 -12.76 14.13
N LEU A 253 -12.57 -13.12 15.19
CA LEU A 253 -11.26 -12.55 15.52
C LEU A 253 -10.11 -13.42 15.01
N PHE A 254 -9.14 -12.77 14.40
CA PHE A 254 -7.80 -13.27 14.09
C PHE A 254 -6.79 -12.54 14.96
N THR A 255 -6.18 -13.28 15.88
CA THR A 255 -5.19 -12.77 16.82
C THR A 255 -3.89 -12.36 16.11
N VAL A 256 -3.08 -11.54 16.76
CA VAL A 256 -1.73 -11.18 16.28
C VAL A 256 -0.89 -12.43 15.97
N ALA A 257 -1.05 -13.51 16.75
CA ALA A 257 -0.34 -14.77 16.53
C ALA A 257 -0.78 -15.47 15.23
N GLU A 258 -2.09 -15.56 14.98
CA GLU A 258 -2.63 -16.10 13.73
C GLU A 258 -2.19 -15.27 12.51
N LEU A 259 -2.19 -13.94 12.63
CA LEU A 259 -1.71 -13.05 11.56
C LEU A 259 -0.22 -13.24 11.28
N LYS A 260 0.62 -13.43 12.31
CA LYS A 260 2.05 -13.76 12.13
C LYS A 260 2.25 -15.09 11.41
N GLU A 261 1.43 -16.10 11.73
CA GLU A 261 1.47 -17.39 11.03
C GLU A 261 1.12 -17.21 9.55
N LEU A 262 0.07 -16.43 9.23
CA LEU A 262 -0.30 -16.12 7.86
C LEU A 262 0.82 -15.42 7.10
N LEU A 263 1.44 -14.40 7.70
CA LEU A 263 2.53 -13.62 7.08
C LEU A 263 3.84 -14.40 6.89
N SER A 264 3.99 -15.54 7.56
CA SER A 264 5.17 -16.41 7.45
C SER A 264 5.12 -17.39 6.28
N LYS A 265 3.98 -17.49 5.60
CA LYS A 265 3.76 -18.33 4.42
C LYS A 265 4.12 -17.57 3.14
#